data_AF-A0A9X2K4C6-F1
#
_entry.id   AF-A0A9X2K4C6-F1
#
_cell.length_a   1.000
_cell.length_b   1.000
_cell.length_c   1.000
_cell.angle_alpha   90.00
_cell.angle_beta   90.00
_cell.angle_gamma   90.00
#
_symmetry.space_group_name_H-M   'P 1'
#
loop_
_entity.id
_entity.type
_entity.pdbx_description
1 polymer ?
#
loop_
_entity_poly.entity_id
_entity_poly.type
_entity_poly.pdbx_seq_one_letter_code
_entity_poly.pdbx_strand_id
1 'polypeptide(L)'
;MSDMDLCARLTAGDLDALADAYDQHGAYVYGVAVKVTGSQAYAEEVTQDVFTALWERPLSYDPSLGSLRGWLVSRALHESALRTKV
;
A
#
# COMPACT_ATOMS: atom_id res chain seq x y z
N MET A 1 6.47 -4.40 14.95
CA MET A 1 6.09 -5.63 14.22
C MET A 1 6.97 -5.74 12.99
N SER A 2 7.44 -6.91 12.60
CA SER A 2 8.26 -7.06 11.39
C SER A 2 7.38 -7.18 10.15
N ASP A 3 7.91 -6.82 8.98
CA ASP A 3 7.17 -6.96 7.72
C ASP A 3 6.86 -8.44 7.39
N MET A 4 7.70 -9.36 7.86
CA MET A 4 7.49 -10.81 7.72
C MET A 4 6.28 -11.28 8.54
N ASP A 5 6.16 -10.81 9.79
CA ASP A 5 5.01 -11.13 10.64
C ASP A 5 3.72 -10.59 10.03
N LEU A 6 3.77 -9.36 9.50
CA LEU A 6 2.64 -8.70 8.87
C LEU A 6 2.19 -9.46 7.61
N CYS A 7 3.14 -9.87 6.76
CA CYS A 7 2.86 -10.68 5.58
C CYS A 7 2.21 -12.03 5.92
N ALA A 8 2.72 -12.71 6.97
CA ALA A 8 2.18 -13.99 7.41
C ALA A 8 0.73 -13.85 7.91
N ARG A 9 0.45 -12.83 8.73
CA ARG A 9 -0.90 -12.53 9.24
C ARG A 9 -1.87 -12.15 8.12
N LEU A 10 -1.46 -11.29 7.18
CA LEU A 10 -2.25 -10.93 6.00
C LEU A 10 -2.62 -12.17 5.16
N THR A 11 -1.65 -13.06 4.94
CA THR A 11 -1.87 -14.32 4.19
C THR A 11 -2.84 -15.25 4.93
N ALA A 12 -2.88 -15.19 6.26
CA ALA A 12 -3.84 -15.92 7.08
C ALA A 12 -5.24 -15.29 7.13
N GLY A 13 -5.46 -14.14 6.47
CA GLY A 13 -6.74 -13.43 6.47
C GLY A 13 -7.00 -12.63 7.74
N ASP A 14 -5.96 -12.27 8.48
CA ASP A 14 -6.07 -11.41 9.66
C ASP A 14 -6.31 -9.95 9.24
N LEU A 15 -7.54 -9.46 9.42
CA LEU A 15 -7.91 -8.08 9.12
C LEU A 15 -7.18 -7.06 10.00
N ASP A 16 -6.81 -7.41 11.23
CA ASP A 16 -6.09 -6.50 12.11
C ASP A 16 -4.67 -6.24 11.58
N ALA A 17 -4.07 -7.19 10.85
CA ALA A 17 -2.79 -6.98 10.19
C ALA A 17 -2.86 -5.95 9.06
N LEU A 18 -4.00 -5.86 8.36
CA LEU A 18 -4.22 -4.82 7.35
C LEU A 18 -4.38 -3.45 8.03
N ALA A 19 -5.11 -3.38 9.14
CA ALA A 19 -5.22 -2.16 9.94
C ALA A 19 -3.85 -1.70 10.46
N ASP A 20 -3.04 -2.62 11.01
CA ASP A 20 -1.68 -2.33 11.46
C ASP A 20 -0.80 -1.78 10.33
N ALA A 21 -0.88 -2.36 9.13
CA ALA A 21 -0.14 -1.84 7.96
C ALA A 21 -0.61 -0.45 7.55
N TYR A 22 -1.92 -0.21 7.58
CA TYR A 22 -2.51 1.09 7.26
C TYR A 22 -2.10 2.15 8.27
N ASP A 23 -2.17 1.87 9.57
CA ASP A 23 -1.78 2.81 10.62
C ASP A 23 -0.29 3.16 10.52
N GLN A 24 0.57 2.19 10.18
CA GLN A 24 2.00 2.40 10.08
C GLN A 24 2.43 3.13 8.78
N HIS A 25 1.70 2.93 7.67
CA HIS A 25 2.17 3.35 6.34
C HIS A 25 1.20 4.23 5.55
N GLY A 26 -0.08 4.31 5.94
CA GLY A 26 -1.15 4.99 5.21
C GLY A 26 -0.84 6.45 4.94
N ALA A 27 -0.44 7.22 5.97
CA ALA A 27 -0.08 8.62 5.82
C ALA A 27 1.10 8.84 4.84
N TYR A 28 2.05 7.91 4.79
CA TYR A 28 3.19 8.00 3.90
C TYR A 28 2.80 7.69 2.45
N VAL A 29 2.01 6.64 2.22
CA VAL A 29 1.46 6.29 0.91
C VAL A 29 0.62 7.44 0.36
N TYR A 30 -0.27 8.00 1.19
CA TYR A 30 -1.08 9.16 0.83
C TYR A 30 -0.23 10.36 0.43
N GLY A 31 0.80 10.69 1.23
CA GLY A 31 1.70 11.79 0.92
C GLY A 31 2.46 11.62 -0.41
N VAL A 32 2.82 10.39 -0.77
CA VAL A 32 3.39 10.08 -2.10
C VAL A 32 2.34 10.28 -3.19
N ALA A 33 1.14 9.75 -3.01
CA ALA A 33 0.07 9.86 -3.99
C ALA A 33 -0.34 11.32 -4.24
N VAL A 34 -0.43 12.16 -3.21
CA VAL A 34 -0.68 13.61 -3.35
C VAL A 34 0.41 14.28 -4.20
N LYS A 35 1.68 13.95 -3.95
CA LYS A 35 2.81 14.55 -4.71
C LYS A 35 2.79 14.18 -6.19
N VAL A 36 2.34 12.98 -6.54
CA VAL A 36 2.35 12.49 -7.93
C VAL A 36 1.07 12.88 -8.68
N THR A 37 -0.08 12.78 -8.02
CA THR A 37 -1.38 13.09 -8.67
C THR A 37 -1.72 14.58 -8.64
N GLY A 38 -1.18 15.34 -7.69
CA GLY A 38 -1.55 16.75 -7.47
C GLY A 38 -2.98 16.96 -6.97
N SER A 39 -3.71 15.89 -6.63
CA SER A 39 -5.13 15.93 -6.24
C SER A 39 -5.35 15.09 -4.98
N GLN A 40 -6.01 15.68 -3.98
CA GLN A 40 -6.34 14.95 -2.75
C GLN A 40 -7.31 13.80 -3.01
N ALA A 41 -8.33 14.01 -3.86
CA ALA A 41 -9.31 12.98 -4.20
C ALA A 41 -8.65 11.76 -4.86
N TYR A 42 -7.77 11.99 -5.85
CA TYR A 42 -7.04 10.88 -6.47
C TYR A 42 -6.03 10.23 -5.52
N ALA A 43 -5.46 10.99 -4.58
CA ALA A 43 -4.56 10.43 -3.59
C ALA A 43 -5.28 9.51 -2.58
N GLU A 44 -6.52 9.85 -2.19
CA GLU A 44 -7.36 8.98 -1.36
C GLU A 44 -7.66 7.67 -2.08
N GLU A 45 -8.10 7.72 -3.34
CA GLU A 45 -8.36 6.53 -4.16
C GLU A 45 -7.10 5.67 -4.35
N VAL A 46 -5.96 6.28 -4.70
CA VAL A 46 -4.69 5.55 -4.83
C VAL A 46 -4.32 4.85 -3.53
N THR A 47 -4.48 5.53 -2.40
CA THR A 47 -4.17 4.95 -1.09
C THR A 47 -5.07 3.74 -0.83
N GLN A 48 -6.37 3.89 -1.06
CA GLN A 48 -7.32 2.80 -0.91
C GLN A 48 -6.97 1.61 -1.81
N ASP A 49 -6.65 1.84 -3.08
CA ASP A 49 -6.31 0.78 -4.04
C ASP A 49 -5.03 0.04 -3.65
N VAL A 50 -4.03 0.74 -3.11
CA VAL A 50 -2.78 0.14 -2.66
C VAL A 50 -3.03 -0.85 -1.52
N PHE A 51 -3.80 -0.45 -0.50
CA PHE A 51 -4.12 -1.33 0.63
C PHE A 51 -5.13 -2.42 0.26
N THR A 52 -6.05 -2.14 -0.66
CA THR A 52 -6.96 -3.15 -1.22
C THR A 52 -6.16 -4.22 -1.97
N ALA A 53 -5.18 -3.82 -2.80
CA ALA A 53 -4.31 -4.76 -3.49
C ALA A 53 -3.46 -5.61 -2.53
N LEU A 54 -3.00 -5.02 -1.43
CA LEU A 54 -2.29 -5.76 -0.37
C LEU A 54 -3.19 -6.82 0.28
N TRP A 55 -4.46 -6.50 0.53
CA TRP A 55 -5.43 -7.42 1.11
C TRP A 55 -5.88 -8.54 0.15
N GLU A 56 -6.19 -8.19 -1.11
CA GLU A 56 -6.67 -9.16 -2.10
C GLU A 56 -5.57 -10.12 -2.56
N ARG A 57 -4.32 -9.65 -2.54
CA ARG A 57 -3.15 -10.40 -3.03
C ARG A 57 -1.98 -10.26 -2.05
N PRO A 58 -2.07 -10.79 -0.83
CA PRO A 58 -1.02 -10.62 0.18
C PRO A 58 0.32 -11.24 -0.25
N LEU A 59 0.27 -12.32 -1.04
CA LEU A 59 1.46 -12.96 -1.64
C LEU A 59 2.15 -12.13 -2.73
N SER A 60 1.57 -11.00 -3.15
CA SER A 60 2.24 -10.07 -4.07
C SER A 60 3.32 -9.23 -3.38
N TYR A 61 3.29 -9.17 -2.04
CA TYR A 61 4.39 -8.69 -1.22
C TYR A 61 5.27 -9.88 -0.80
N ASP A 62 6.56 -9.81 -1.12
CA ASP A 62 7.56 -10.77 -0.67
C ASP A 62 8.59 -10.05 0.23
N PRO A 63 8.62 -10.35 1.55
CA PRO A 63 9.54 -9.73 2.48
C PRO A 63 11.02 -10.05 2.22
N SER A 64 11.33 -11.08 1.41
CA SER A 64 12.71 -11.37 0.99
C SER A 64 13.21 -10.41 -0.10
N LEU A 65 12.30 -9.80 -0.86
CA LEU A 65 12.63 -8.86 -1.94
C LEU A 65 12.73 -7.41 -1.46
N GLY A 66 12.30 -7.11 -0.23
CA GLY A 66 12.46 -5.81 0.40
C GLY A 66 11.40 -5.47 1.44
N SER A 67 11.49 -4.24 1.96
CA SER A 67 10.54 -3.74 2.97
C SER A 67 9.15 -3.54 2.39
N LEU A 68 8.12 -3.73 3.23
CA LEU A 68 6.72 -3.47 2.90
C LEU A 68 6.51 -2.02 2.46
N ARG A 69 7.16 -1.05 3.13
CA ARG A 69 7.14 0.37 2.73
C ARG A 69 7.57 0.58 1.28
N GLY A 70 8.65 -0.08 0.85
CA GLY A 70 9.16 0.03 -0.52
C GLY A 70 8.18 -0.52 -1.54
N TRP A 71 7.57 -1.68 -1.23
CA TRP A 71 6.54 -2.28 -2.06
C TRP A 71 5.30 -1.37 -2.17
N LEU A 72 4.81 -0.83 -1.05
CA LEU A 72 3.67 0.09 -0.99
C LEU A 72 3.91 1.35 -1.84
N VAL A 73 5.11 1.94 -1.78
CA VAL A 73 5.47 3.09 -2.62
C VAL A 73 5.46 2.73 -4.10
N SER A 74 6.08 1.60 -4.47
CA SER A 74 6.09 1.14 -5.86
C SER A 74 4.67 0.98 -6.41
N ARG A 75 3.78 0.39 -5.60
CA ARG A 75 2.36 0.24 -5.93
C ARG A 75 1.66 1.58 -6.05
N ALA A 76 1.86 2.51 -5.11
CA ALA A 76 1.28 3.85 -5.13
C ALA A 76 1.71 4.66 -6.37
N LEU A 77 2.98 4.56 -6.77
CA LEU A 77 3.50 5.19 -7.98
C LEU A 77 2.83 4.62 -9.24
N HIS A 78 2.69 3.28 -9.32
CA HIS A 78 1.99 2.62 -10.41
C HIS A 78 0.53 3.11 -10.51
N GLU A 79 -0.21 3.08 -9.40
CA GLU A 79 -1.62 3.51 -9.36
C GLU A 79 -1.81 5.00 -9.64
N SER A 80 -0.87 5.84 -9.19
CA SER A 80 -0.88 7.28 -9.47
C SER A 80 -0.67 7.56 -10.97
N ALA A 81 0.25 6.83 -11.62
CA ALA A 81 0.54 7.02 -13.04
C ALA A 81 -0.64 6.71 -13.96
N LEU A 82 -1.56 5.84 -13.53
CA LEU A 82 -2.81 5.56 -14.24
C LEU A 82 -3.78 6.74 -14.20
N ARG A 83 -3.69 7.59 -13.18
CA ARG A 83 -4.60 8.73 -12.93
C ARG A 83 -4.08 10.04 -13.47
N THR A 84 -2.77 10.22 -13.60
CA THR A 84 -2.16 11.45 -14.14
C THR A 84 -2.34 11.61 -15.66
N LYS A 85 -2.77 10.57 -16.39
CA LYS A 85 -2.94 10.60 -17.86
C LYS A 85 -4.34 10.99 -18.34
N VAL A 86 -5.19 11.51 -17.46
CA VAL A 86 -6.56 11.97 -17.80
C VAL A 86 -6.59 13.46 -18.05
#